data_AF-A0A2E9A9F1-F1
#
_entry.id   AF-A0A2E9A9F1-F1
#
_cell.length_a   1.000
_cell.length_b   1.000
_cell.length_c   1.000
_cell.angle_alpha   90.00
_cell.angle_beta   90.00
_cell.angle_gamma   90.00
#
_symmetry.space_group_name_H-M   'P 1'
#
loop_
_entity.id
_entity.type
_entity.pdbx_description
1 polymer ?
#
loop_
_entity_poly.entity_id
_entity_poly.type
_entity_poly.pdbx_seq_one_letter_code
_entity_poly.pdbx_strand_id
1 'polypeptide(L)'
;LAPVPHLDANVDWATYAGTFKERICQRLEETMLPGLRDRIVTSRLLTPQDFHDRLNSVKGAAFGYEPRITQSAWFRPHNRSEDVKGLYLVGAGTHPGAGMPAVVSSAKVIDQLIPAAATQRA
;
A
#
# COMPACT_ATOMS: atom_id res chain seq x y z
N LEU A 1 2.94 10.39 -7.53
CA LEU A 1 3.44 9.82 -6.26
C LEU A 1 4.96 9.84 -6.33
N ALA A 2 5.63 10.25 -5.25
CA ALA A 2 7.09 10.18 -5.16
C ALA A 2 7.46 8.99 -4.26
N PRO A 3 8.25 8.01 -4.75
CA PRO A 3 8.70 6.90 -3.93
C PRO A 3 9.55 7.38 -2.75
N VAL A 4 9.29 6.83 -1.57
CA VAL A 4 10.02 7.11 -0.33
C VAL A 4 10.22 5.80 0.43
N PRO A 5 11.25 5.69 1.29
CA PRO A 5 11.44 4.49 2.09
C PRO A 5 10.32 4.30 3.13
N HIS A 6 10.19 3.05 3.62
CA HIS A 6 9.33 2.73 4.76
C HIS A 6 9.93 3.25 6.09
N LEU A 7 9.19 3.11 7.19
CA LEU A 7 9.52 3.75 8.48
C LEU A 7 10.85 3.28 9.11
N ASP A 8 11.41 2.14 8.72
CA ASP A 8 12.72 1.67 9.23
C ASP A 8 13.90 2.52 8.71
N ALA A 9 13.70 3.37 7.71
CA ALA A 9 14.76 4.27 7.22
C ALA A 9 15.07 5.44 8.16
N ASN A 10 14.44 5.47 9.35
CA ASN A 10 14.70 6.45 10.41
C ASN A 10 14.56 7.92 9.94
N VAL A 11 13.54 8.16 9.13
CA VAL A 11 13.17 9.51 8.67
C VAL A 11 12.04 10.03 9.56
N ASP A 12 12.27 11.15 10.24
CA ASP A 12 11.21 11.87 10.95
C ASP A 12 10.30 12.58 9.93
N TRP A 13 9.22 11.91 9.54
CA TRP A 13 8.26 12.44 8.59
C TRP A 13 7.45 13.63 9.13
N ALA A 14 7.35 13.79 10.45
CA ALA A 14 6.64 14.92 11.04
C ALA A 14 7.36 16.25 10.74
N THR A 15 8.69 16.22 10.68
CA THR A 15 9.51 17.39 10.37
C THR A 15 9.96 17.44 8.91
N TYR A 16 10.22 16.30 8.28
CA TYR A 16 10.81 16.25 6.94
C TYR A 16 9.81 16.40 5.78
N ALA A 17 8.52 16.06 5.97
CA ALA A 17 7.55 16.02 4.87
C ALA A 17 7.38 17.37 4.16
N GLY A 18 7.43 18.49 4.89
CA GLY A 18 7.34 19.83 4.31
C GLY A 18 8.52 20.14 3.38
N THR A 19 9.74 19.84 3.82
CA THR A 19 10.96 20.00 3.02
C THR A 19 10.92 19.13 1.76
N PHE A 20 10.44 17.89 1.87
CA PHE A 20 10.31 17.00 0.72
C PHE A 20 9.28 17.51 -0.30
N LYS A 21 8.13 18.02 0.17
CA LYS A 21 7.12 18.68 -0.68
C LYS A 21 7.74 19.84 -1.47
N GLU A 22 8.50 20.71 -0.82
CA GLU A 22 9.14 21.85 -1.49
C GLU A 22 10.15 21.43 -2.56
N ARG A 23 10.93 20.36 -2.33
CA ARG A 23 11.83 19.80 -3.34
C ARG A 23 11.08 19.29 -4.57
N ILE A 24 9.92 18.65 -4.37
CA ILE A 24 9.06 18.21 -5.47
C ILE A 24 8.51 19.42 -6.24
N CYS A 25 7.96 20.42 -5.53
CA CYS A 25 7.44 21.63 -6.17
C CYS A 25 8.51 22.34 -7.00
N GLN A 26 9.72 22.51 -6.45
CA GLN A 26 10.85 23.08 -7.17
C GLN A 26 11.15 22.33 -8.46
N ARG A 27 11.31 21.00 -8.38
CA ARG A 27 11.62 20.19 -9.55
C ARG A 27 10.53 20.29 -10.62
N LEU A 28 9.26 20.30 -10.21
CA LEU A 28 8.15 20.42 -11.15
C LEU A 28 8.13 21.80 -11.82
N GLU A 29 8.39 22.88 -11.09
CA GLU A 29 8.49 24.24 -11.66
C GLU A 29 9.62 24.37 -12.67
N GLU A 30 10.79 23.84 -12.35
CA GLU A 30 11.98 23.87 -13.21
C GLU A 30 11.81 23.09 -14.52
N THR A 31 10.86 22.15 -14.58
CA THR A 31 10.79 21.18 -15.68
C THR A 31 9.48 21.22 -16.47
N MET A 32 8.33 21.17 -15.79
CA MET A 32 7.06 20.86 -16.46
C MET A 32 5.92 21.82 -16.09
N LEU A 33 6.00 22.50 -14.94
CA LEU A 33 4.91 23.30 -14.38
C LEU A 33 5.41 24.67 -13.86
N PRO A 34 5.92 25.57 -14.73
CA PRO A 34 6.37 26.90 -14.29
C PRO A 34 5.28 27.67 -13.54
N GLY A 35 5.62 28.24 -12.38
CA GLY A 35 4.69 28.97 -11.51
C GLY A 35 3.68 28.07 -10.77
N LEU A 36 3.99 26.79 -10.57
CA LEU A 36 3.15 25.85 -9.82
C LEU A 36 2.78 26.39 -8.44
N ARG A 37 3.76 26.91 -7.68
CA ARG A 37 3.57 27.36 -6.29
C ARG A 37 2.54 28.48 -6.18
N ASP A 38 2.57 29.43 -7.11
CA ASP A 38 1.64 30.55 -7.16
C ASP A 38 0.20 30.11 -7.46
N ARG A 39 0.02 28.88 -7.93
CA ARG A 39 -1.29 28.30 -8.30
C ARG A 39 -1.80 27.27 -7.28
N ILE A 40 -1.06 26.98 -6.21
CA ILE A 40 -1.51 26.05 -5.17
C ILE A 40 -2.54 26.75 -4.27
N VAL A 41 -3.80 26.36 -4.39
CA VAL A 41 -4.89 26.84 -3.51
C VAL A 41 -5.01 26.00 -2.24
N THR A 42 -4.72 24.70 -2.32
CA THR A 42 -4.76 23.77 -1.20
C THR A 42 -3.70 22.69 -1.36
N SER A 43 -3.21 22.16 -0.24
CA SER A 43 -2.21 21.11 -0.22
C SER A 43 -2.51 20.11 0.87
N ARG A 44 -2.37 18.82 0.55
CA ARG A 44 -2.44 17.71 1.50
C ARG A 44 -1.25 16.80 1.30
N LEU A 45 -0.62 16.41 2.40
CA LEU A 45 0.48 15.46 2.43
C LEU A 45 -0.01 14.13 3.00
N LEU A 46 0.55 13.04 2.46
CA LEU A 46 0.43 11.69 2.98
C LEU A 46 1.84 11.10 3.02
N THR A 47 2.21 10.57 4.18
CA THR A 47 3.52 10.04 4.49
C THR A 47 3.43 8.54 4.79
N PRO A 48 4.56 7.82 4.90
CA PRO A 48 4.55 6.45 5.41
C PRO A 48 3.89 6.31 6.78
N GLN A 49 3.99 7.34 7.64
CA GLN A 49 3.32 7.36 8.95
C GLN A 49 1.79 7.33 8.80
N ASP A 50 1.22 8.08 7.84
CA ASP A 50 -0.21 8.03 7.55
C ASP A 50 -0.68 6.64 7.11
N PHE A 51 0.13 5.92 6.32
CA PHE A 51 -0.20 4.56 5.90
C PHE A 51 -0.16 3.57 7.07
N HIS A 52 0.82 3.73 7.96
CA HIS A 52 0.87 2.95 9.19
C HIS A 52 -0.38 3.19 10.05
N ASP A 53 -0.69 4.44 10.36
CA ASP A 53 -1.71 4.79 11.36
C ASP A 53 -3.15 4.62 10.83
N ARG A 54 -3.37 4.86 9.53
CA ARG A 54 -4.74 4.89 8.97
C ARG A 54 -5.10 3.63 8.19
N LEU A 55 -4.12 2.93 7.64
CA LEU A 55 -4.34 1.76 6.78
C LEU A 55 -3.81 0.46 7.39
N ASN A 56 -3.23 0.53 8.60
CA ASN A 56 -2.53 -0.60 9.23
C ASN A 56 -1.45 -1.19 8.32
N SER A 57 -0.82 -0.35 7.49
CA SER A 57 0.28 -0.79 6.64
C SER A 57 1.51 -1.05 7.49
N VAL A 58 1.95 -2.31 7.53
CA VAL A 58 3.19 -2.71 8.23
C VAL A 58 4.34 -1.82 7.76
N LYS A 59 5.04 -1.20 8.72
CA LYS A 59 6.14 -0.24 8.49
C LYS A 59 5.79 0.99 7.63
N GLY A 60 4.50 1.27 7.41
CA GLY A 60 4.08 2.35 6.52
C GLY A 60 4.29 2.06 5.02
N ALA A 61 4.45 0.79 4.64
CA ALA A 61 4.69 0.42 3.25
C ALA A 61 3.41 0.58 2.39
N ALA A 62 3.45 1.49 1.40
CA ALA A 62 2.32 1.77 0.53
C ALA A 62 1.89 0.58 -0.36
N PHE A 63 2.82 -0.32 -0.67
CA PHE A 63 2.61 -1.46 -1.57
C PHE A 63 2.89 -2.82 -0.90
N GLY A 64 3.01 -2.84 0.42
CA GLY A 64 3.34 -4.05 1.18
C GLY A 64 4.76 -4.53 0.91
N TYR A 65 4.89 -5.80 0.51
CA TYR A 65 6.19 -6.44 0.25
C TYR A 65 7.00 -5.75 -0.86
N GLU A 66 8.31 -5.80 -0.71
CA GLU A 66 9.26 -5.27 -1.70
C GLU A 66 9.14 -6.05 -3.02
N PRO A 67 9.30 -5.39 -4.19
CA PRO A 67 9.21 -6.06 -5.49
C PRO A 67 10.45 -6.91 -5.82
N ARG A 68 10.84 -7.82 -4.92
CA ARG A 68 11.82 -8.88 -5.17
C ARG A 68 11.11 -10.11 -5.71
N ILE A 69 11.78 -10.90 -6.55
CA ILE A 69 11.22 -12.13 -7.14
C ILE A 69 10.66 -13.05 -6.04
N THR A 70 11.43 -13.24 -4.95
CA THR A 70 11.07 -14.08 -3.80
C THR A 70 9.96 -13.51 -2.92
N GLN A 71 9.46 -12.31 -3.19
CA GLN A 71 8.35 -11.67 -2.48
C GLN A 71 7.20 -11.28 -3.45
N SER A 72 7.24 -11.81 -4.67
CA SER A 72 6.29 -11.47 -5.73
C SER A 72 5.44 -12.67 -6.14
N ALA A 73 4.25 -12.38 -6.65
CA ALA A 73 3.33 -13.34 -7.27
C ALA A 73 3.13 -14.62 -6.44
N TRP A 74 3.73 -15.74 -6.88
CA TRP A 74 3.61 -17.05 -6.25
C TRP A 74 4.19 -17.10 -4.83
N PHE A 75 5.27 -16.36 -4.56
CA PHE A 75 5.94 -16.40 -3.26
C PHE A 75 5.30 -15.51 -2.19
N ARG A 76 4.15 -14.90 -2.50
CA ARG A 76 3.37 -14.16 -1.51
C ARG A 76 2.55 -15.12 -0.65
N PRO A 77 2.16 -14.73 0.57
CA PRO A 77 1.21 -15.50 1.35
C PRO A 77 -0.01 -15.88 0.51
N HIS A 78 -0.37 -17.16 0.53
CA HIS A 78 -1.51 -17.67 -0.21
C HIS A 78 -2.84 -17.24 0.42
N ASN A 79 -3.90 -17.24 -0.39
CA ASN A 79 -5.24 -16.84 0.04
C ASN A 79 -5.86 -17.75 1.11
N ARG A 80 -5.33 -18.96 1.31
CA ARG A 80 -5.70 -19.88 2.38
C ARG A 80 -4.49 -20.07 3.29
N SER A 81 -4.67 -19.90 4.60
CA SER A 81 -3.60 -20.15 5.56
C SER A 81 -3.19 -21.62 5.57
N GLU A 82 -1.89 -21.85 5.58
CA GLU A 82 -1.28 -23.19 5.71
C GLU A 82 -1.26 -23.65 7.17
N ASP A 83 -1.26 -22.70 8.12
CA ASP A 83 -1.11 -22.96 9.56
C ASP A 83 -2.46 -22.99 10.30
N VAL A 84 -3.45 -22.20 9.86
CA VAL A 84 -4.72 -22.01 10.59
C VAL A 84 -5.91 -22.45 9.72
N LYS A 85 -6.59 -23.51 10.15
CA LYS A 85 -7.79 -24.01 9.46
C LYS A 85 -8.91 -22.97 9.48
N GLY A 86 -9.42 -22.65 8.30
CA GLY A 86 -10.53 -21.70 8.14
C GLY A 86 -10.11 -20.23 8.11
N LEU A 87 -8.80 -19.93 8.16
CA LEU A 87 -8.27 -18.58 7.95
C LEU A 87 -7.96 -18.34 6.48
N TYR A 88 -8.49 -17.25 5.93
CA TYR A 88 -8.27 -16.80 4.56
C TYR A 88 -7.69 -15.40 4.55
N LEU A 89 -6.81 -15.14 3.60
CA LEU A 89 -6.12 -13.86 3.42
C LEU A 89 -6.55 -13.23 2.09
N VAL A 90 -6.69 -11.92 2.08
CA VAL A 90 -7.07 -11.15 0.89
C VAL A 90 -6.45 -9.77 0.93
N GLY A 91 -6.07 -9.24 -0.24
CA GLY A 91 -5.60 -7.87 -0.39
C GLY A 91 -4.18 -7.77 -0.93
N ALA A 92 -3.59 -6.58 -0.80
CA ALA A 92 -2.35 -6.22 -1.50
C ALA A 92 -1.10 -6.97 -0.99
N GLY A 93 -1.16 -7.55 0.22
CA GLY A 93 -0.10 -8.38 0.79
C GLY A 93 -0.18 -9.84 0.36
N THR A 94 -1.32 -10.30 -0.11
CA THR A 94 -1.61 -11.70 -0.45
C THR A 94 -1.45 -11.93 -1.95
N HIS A 95 -1.31 -13.18 -2.36
CA HIS A 95 -1.46 -13.56 -3.76
C HIS A 95 -2.75 -12.94 -4.38
N PRO A 96 -2.69 -12.41 -5.61
CA PRO A 96 -1.54 -12.32 -6.52
C PRO A 96 -0.59 -11.14 -6.26
N GLY A 97 -0.97 -10.13 -5.47
CA GLY A 97 -0.07 -9.05 -5.06
C GLY A 97 -0.73 -7.68 -4.93
N ALA A 98 0.09 -6.63 -5.02
CA ALA A 98 -0.33 -5.24 -4.85
C ALA A 98 -0.90 -4.62 -6.14
N GLY A 99 -1.66 -3.54 -5.97
CA GLY A 99 -2.34 -2.82 -7.05
C GLY A 99 -3.80 -3.23 -7.20
N MET A 100 -4.65 -2.29 -7.64
CA MET A 100 -6.11 -2.47 -7.70
C MET A 100 -6.53 -3.77 -8.42
N PRO A 101 -5.99 -4.11 -9.62
CA PRO A 101 -6.39 -5.35 -10.30
C PRO A 101 -6.02 -6.62 -9.52
N ALA A 102 -4.85 -6.62 -8.87
CA ALA A 102 -4.36 -7.76 -8.10
C ALA A 102 -5.16 -7.94 -6.81
N VAL A 103 -5.50 -6.86 -6.12
CA VAL A 103 -6.36 -6.87 -4.92
C VAL A 103 -7.74 -7.43 -5.24
N VAL A 104 -8.38 -6.95 -6.32
CA VAL A 104 -9.70 -7.46 -6.74
C VAL A 104 -9.62 -8.93 -7.17
N SER A 105 -8.55 -9.33 -7.84
CA SER A 105 -8.31 -10.74 -8.19
C SER A 105 -8.15 -11.62 -6.94
N SER A 106 -7.46 -11.12 -5.90
CA SER A 106 -7.33 -11.80 -4.60
C SER A 106 -8.71 -12.06 -3.98
N ALA A 107 -9.62 -11.09 -4.05
CA ALA A 107 -11.01 -11.25 -3.59
C ALA A 107 -11.76 -12.33 -4.38
N LYS A 108 -11.56 -12.37 -5.71
CA LYS A 108 -12.15 -13.42 -6.57
C LYS A 108 -11.61 -14.81 -6.26
N VAL A 109 -10.34 -14.92 -5.87
CA VAL A 109 -9.74 -16.21 -5.46
C VAL A 109 -10.39 -16.72 -4.18
N ILE A 110 -10.52 -15.88 -3.15
CA ILE A 110 -11.13 -16.33 -1.88
C ILE A 110 -12.60 -16.73 -2.06
N ASP A 111 -13.35 -16.10 -2.98
CA ASP A 111 -14.74 -16.45 -3.30
C ASP A 111 -14.89 -17.90 -3.75
N GLN A 112 -13.86 -18.46 -4.41
CA GLN A 112 -13.83 -19.87 -4.83
C GLN A 112 -13.30 -20.81 -3.73
N LEU A 113 -12.54 -20.29 -2.77
CA LEU A 113 -11.88 -21.08 -1.72
C LEU A 113 -12.69 -21.17 -0.42
N ILE A 114 -13.53 -20.18 -0.16
CA ILE A 114 -14.39 -20.13 1.03
C ILE A 114 -15.61 -21.01 0.77
N PRO A 115 -15.86 -22.06 1.59
CA PRO A 115 -17.08 -22.84 1.48
C PRO A 115 -18.31 -21.96 1.66
N ALA A 116 -19.39 -22.28 0.94
CA ALA A 116 -20.68 -21.65 1.18
C ALA A 116 -21.02 -21.72 2.68
N ALA A 117 -21.50 -20.60 3.24
CA ALA A 117 -21.88 -20.56 4.63
C ALA A 117 -22.90 -21.67 4.91
N ALA A 118 -22.57 -22.57 5.85
CA ALA A 118 -23.52 -23.57 6.29
C ALA A 118 -24.74 -22.82 6.84
N THR A 119 -25.90 -23.02 6.23
CA THR A 119 -27.16 -22.49 6.76
C THR A 119 -27.37 -23.13 8.12
N GLN A 120 -27.03 -22.44 9.21
CA GLN A 120 -27.50 -22.83 10.53
C GLN A 120 -29.02 -22.65 10.52
N ARG A 121 -29.74 -23.76 10.31
CA ARG A 121 -31.15 -23.82 10.67
C ARG A 121 -31.20 -23.79 12.21
N ALA A 122 -31.78 -22.73 12.75
CA ALA A 122 -32.16 -22.64 14.15
C ALA A 122 -33.24 -23.69 14.48
#